data_AF-A0A931R9B0-F1
#
_entry.id   AF-A0A931R9B0-F1
#
_cell.length_a   1.000
_cell.length_b   1.000
_cell.length_c   1.000
_cell.angle_alpha   90.00
_cell.angle_beta   90.00
_cell.angle_gamma   90.00
#
_symmetry.space_group_name_H-M   'P 1'
#
loop_
_entity.id
_entity.type
_entity.pdbx_description
1 polymer ?
#
loop_
_entity_poly.entity_id
_entity_poly.type
_entity_poly.pdbx_seq_one_letter_code
_entity_poly.pdbx_strand_id
1 'polypeptide(L)'
;MTAHGEALRTESNDDPLVEGIKQDYTQLDLPPSERAMLDYAVKLTVAPSTASEDDIKALRSHGFDDRDILDIVYVICLYNFNDRMADATGIKGHDFLG
;
A
#
# COMPACT_ATOMS: atom_id res chain seq x y z
N MET A 1 -7.37 -10.86 1.32
CA MET A 1 -6.97 -10.11 0.11
C MET A 1 -8.11 -9.85 -0.90
N THR A 2 -9.40 -9.88 -0.51
CA THR A 2 -10.51 -9.66 -1.47
C THR A 2 -11.02 -8.22 -1.50
N ALA A 3 -11.03 -7.51 -0.37
CA ALA A 3 -11.68 -6.20 -0.24
C ALA A 3 -10.88 -5.01 -0.83
N HIS A 4 -9.56 -5.13 -0.98
CA HIS A 4 -8.71 -3.96 -1.32
C HIS A 4 -8.46 -3.79 -2.83
N GLY A 5 -8.61 -4.87 -3.60
CA GLY A 5 -8.59 -4.80 -5.05
C GLY A 5 -9.75 -4.00 -5.65
N GLU A 6 -10.90 -3.95 -4.97
CA GLU A 6 -12.11 -3.28 -5.46
C GLU A 6 -12.01 -1.75 -5.37
N ALA A 7 -11.37 -1.22 -4.34
CA ALA A 7 -11.13 0.22 -4.22
C ALA A 7 -10.14 0.72 -5.30
N LEU A 8 -9.03 0.00 -5.50
CA LEU A 8 -8.07 0.34 -6.57
C LEU A 8 -8.72 0.21 -7.96
N ARG A 9 -9.56 -0.82 -8.17
CA ARG A 9 -10.31 -1.05 -9.42
C ARG A 9 -11.31 0.07 -9.73
N THR A 10 -11.94 0.64 -8.70
CA THR A 10 -12.91 1.74 -8.88
C THR A 10 -12.21 3.05 -9.25
N GLU A 11 -11.02 3.31 -8.71
CA GLU A 11 -10.26 4.55 -8.97
C GLU A 11 -9.39 4.48 -10.23
N SER A 12 -8.77 3.33 -10.55
CA SER A 12 -7.89 3.19 -11.72
C SER A 12 -8.64 2.93 -13.02
N ASN A 13 -9.82 2.30 -12.94
CA ASN A 13 -10.58 1.79 -14.09
C ASN A 13 -9.74 0.90 -15.05
N ASP A 14 -8.65 0.31 -14.54
CA ASP A 14 -7.70 -0.54 -15.27
C ASP A 14 -7.57 -1.88 -14.56
N ASP A 15 -8.41 -2.82 -14.98
CA ASP A 15 -8.47 -4.18 -14.44
C ASP A 15 -7.14 -4.95 -14.58
N PRO A 16 -6.45 -4.92 -15.73
CA PRO A 16 -5.12 -5.51 -15.88
C PRO A 16 -4.09 -4.94 -14.90
N LEU A 17 -4.06 -3.63 -14.70
CA LEU A 17 -3.14 -2.99 -13.75
C LEU A 17 -3.39 -3.47 -12.32
N VAL A 18 -4.66 -3.52 -11.90
CA VAL A 18 -5.04 -3.95 -10.55
C VAL A 18 -4.67 -5.40 -10.31
N GLU A 19 -4.91 -6.30 -11.27
CA GLU A 19 -4.52 -7.70 -11.14
C GLU A 19 -3.01 -7.88 -11.18
N GLY A 20 -2.29 -7.08 -11.98
CA GLY A 20 -0.83 -7.05 -11.98
C GLY A 20 -0.24 -6.64 -10.63
N ILE A 21 -0.78 -5.59 -10.01
CA ILE A 21 -0.34 -5.11 -8.69
C ILE A 21 -0.58 -6.18 -7.62
N LYS A 22 -1.73 -6.87 -7.66
CA LYS A 22 -2.05 -7.96 -6.72
C LYS A 22 -1.11 -9.16 -6.83
N GLN A 23 -0.58 -9.43 -8.02
CA GLN A 23 0.32 -10.55 -8.25
C GLN A 23 1.76 -10.19 -7.92
N ASP A 24 2.31 -9.20 -8.64
CA ASP A 24 3.66 -8.72 -8.46
C ASP A 24 3.82 -7.36 -9.17
N TYR A 25 3.64 -6.27 -8.41
CA TYR A 25 3.81 -4.91 -8.94
C TYR A 25 5.23 -4.67 -9.50
N THR A 26 6.22 -5.48 -9.13
CA THR A 26 7.60 -5.30 -9.61
C THR A 26 7.77 -5.67 -11.08
N GLN A 27 6.83 -6.41 -11.68
CA GLN A 27 6.81 -6.75 -13.11
C GLN A 27 6.11 -5.68 -13.97
N LEU A 28 5.52 -4.67 -13.35
CA LEU A 28 4.77 -3.64 -14.04
C LEU A 28 5.66 -2.46 -14.43
N ASP A 29 5.37 -1.88 -15.60
CA ASP A 29 5.94 -0.63 -16.06
C ASP A 29 5.23 0.55 -15.38
N LEU A 30 5.64 0.81 -14.13
CA LEU A 30 5.09 1.86 -13.29
C LEU A 30 5.94 3.13 -13.36
N PRO A 31 5.33 4.32 -13.24
CA PRO A 31 6.07 5.54 -12.97
C PRO A 31 7.04 5.35 -11.80
N PRO A 32 8.27 5.91 -11.87
CA PRO A 32 9.27 5.72 -10.81
C PRO A 32 8.78 6.12 -9.42
N SER A 33 7.92 7.14 -9.32
CA SER A 33 7.29 7.58 -8.07
C SER A 33 6.34 6.53 -7.49
N GLU A 34 5.49 5.93 -8.31
CA GLU A 34 4.55 4.88 -7.88
C GLU A 34 5.30 3.62 -7.44
N ARG A 35 6.35 3.24 -8.15
CA ARG A 35 7.21 2.13 -7.73
C ARG A 35 7.86 2.40 -6.37
N ALA A 36 8.44 3.59 -6.17
CA ALA A 36 9.05 3.96 -4.90
C ALA A 36 8.04 3.95 -3.73
N MET A 37 6.81 4.41 -3.98
CA MET A 37 5.72 4.34 -3.01
C MET A 37 5.37 2.90 -2.64
N LEU A 38 5.24 2.01 -3.63
CA LEU A 38 4.93 0.59 -3.42
C LEU A 38 6.07 -0.16 -2.73
N ASP A 39 7.33 0.12 -3.09
CA ASP A 39 8.51 -0.44 -2.41
C ASP A 39 8.51 -0.08 -0.93
N TYR A 40 8.16 1.17 -0.60
CA TYR A 40 8.02 1.60 0.79
C TYR A 40 6.85 0.92 1.51
N ALA A 41 5.71 0.74 0.84
CA ALA A 41 4.56 0.01 1.36
C ALA A 41 4.92 -1.45 1.72
N VAL A 42 5.66 -2.14 0.84
CA VAL A 42 6.17 -3.49 1.12
C VAL A 42 7.10 -3.49 2.32
N LYS A 43 8.07 -2.56 2.36
CA LYS A 43 9.03 -2.45 3.46
C LYS A 43 8.33 -2.26 4.82
N LEU A 44 7.38 -1.31 4.90
CA LEU A 44 6.63 -1.05 6.14
C LEU A 44 5.72 -2.20 6.55
N THR A 45 5.27 -3.01 5.60
CA THR A 45 4.42 -4.18 5.87
C THR A 45 5.22 -5.38 6.38
N VAL A 46 6.37 -5.66 5.75
CA VAL A 46 7.18 -6.87 6.02
C VAL A 46 8.22 -6.63 7.12
N ALA A 47 8.85 -5.46 7.14
CA ALA A 47 9.97 -5.15 8.04
C ALA A 47 9.87 -3.71 8.59
N PRO A 48 8.78 -3.34 9.28
CA PRO A 48 8.57 -1.97 9.75
C PRO A 48 9.70 -1.44 10.65
N SER A 49 10.37 -2.32 11.40
CA SER A 49 11.52 -1.96 12.25
C SER A 49 12.76 -1.48 11.47
N THR A 50 12.78 -1.65 10.16
CA THR A 50 13.88 -1.22 9.27
C THR A 50 13.61 0.12 8.60
N ALA A 51 12.42 0.71 8.83
CA ALA A 51 12.09 2.03 8.32
C ALA A 51 13.01 3.10 8.93
N SER A 52 13.40 4.05 8.10
CA SER A 52 14.41 5.05 8.41
C SER A 52 14.11 6.39 7.74
N GLU A 53 14.83 7.43 8.13
CA GLU A 53 14.72 8.75 7.48
C GLU A 53 15.12 8.72 6.00
N ASP A 54 15.97 7.78 5.59
CA ASP A 54 16.41 7.68 4.19
C ASP A 54 15.29 7.22 3.26
N ASP A 55 14.34 6.43 3.77
CA ASP A 55 13.14 6.06 3.01
C ASP A 55 12.27 7.31 2.72
N ILE A 56 12.14 8.19 3.71
CA ILE A 56 11.40 9.45 3.57
C ILE A 56 12.11 10.38 2.58
N LYS A 57 13.44 10.46 2.62
CA LYS A 57 14.22 11.23 1.64
C LYS A 57 14.06 10.67 0.23
N ALA A 58 14.03 9.34 0.08
CA ALA A 58 13.80 8.69 -1.21
C ALA A 58 12.43 9.09 -1.78
N LEU A 59 11.36 9.01 -0.99
CA LEU A 59 10.03 9.46 -1.42
C LEU A 59 10.01 10.93 -1.84
N ARG A 60 10.64 11.82 -1.05
CA ARG A 60 10.76 13.25 -1.43
C ARG A 60 11.51 13.44 -2.75
N SER A 61 12.54 12.63 -3.02
CA SER A 61 13.28 12.70 -4.29
C SER A 61 12.43 12.31 -5.50
N HIS A 62 11.33 11.60 -5.29
CA HIS A 62 10.33 11.26 -6.31
C HIS A 62 9.18 12.27 -6.42
N GLY A 63 9.26 13.39 -5.68
CA GLY A 63 8.31 14.51 -5.80
C GLY A 63 7.16 14.48 -4.80
N PHE A 64 7.12 13.53 -3.86
CA PHE A 64 6.13 13.53 -2.78
C PHE A 64 6.45 14.59 -1.74
N ASP A 65 5.47 15.40 -1.37
CA ASP A 65 5.61 16.35 -0.27
C ASP A 65 5.34 15.68 1.09
N ASP A 66 5.49 16.44 2.18
CA ASP A 66 5.30 15.90 3.54
C ASP A 66 3.85 15.44 3.79
N ARG A 67 2.87 16.05 3.10
CA ARG A 67 1.46 15.65 3.21
C ARG A 67 1.22 14.34 2.47
N ASP A 68 1.76 14.21 1.26
CA ASP A 68 1.68 12.98 0.47
C ASP A 68 2.31 11.81 1.24
N ILE A 69 3.49 12.00 1.82
CA ILE A 69 4.19 10.96 2.59
C ILE A 69 3.37 10.56 3.82
N LEU A 70 2.76 11.51 4.51
CA LEU A 70 1.88 11.21 5.64
C LEU A 70 0.68 10.36 5.20
N ASP A 71 0.06 10.72 4.08
CA ASP A 71 -1.09 9.99 3.54
C ASP A 71 -0.69 8.57 3.09
N ILE A 72 0.47 8.41 2.44
CA ILE A 72 1.06 7.09 2.09
C ILE A 72 1.23 6.22 3.35
N VAL A 73 1.91 6.73 4.38
CA VAL A 73 2.15 6.00 5.63
C VAL A 73 0.84 5.65 6.33
N TYR A 74 -0.10 6.59 6.38
CA TYR A 74 -1.40 6.37 7.00
C TYR A 74 -2.16 5.22 6.34
N VAL A 75 -2.23 5.19 5.01
CA VAL A 75 -2.89 4.14 4.25
C VAL A 75 -2.22 2.78 4.50
N ILE A 76 -0.89 2.73 4.46
CA ILE A 76 -0.12 1.50 4.75
C ILE A 76 -0.43 0.98 6.15
N CYS A 77 -0.42 1.85 7.16
CA CYS A 77 -0.69 1.50 8.55
C CYS A 77 -2.14 1.02 8.75
N LEU A 78 -3.11 1.69 8.12
CA LEU A 78 -4.52 1.33 8.22
C LEU A 78 -4.79 -0.08 7.69
N TYR A 79 -4.24 -0.43 6.52
CA TYR A 79 -4.39 -1.78 5.98
C TYR A 79 -3.67 -2.82 6.83
N ASN A 80 -2.45 -2.51 7.27
CA ASN A 80 -1.71 -3.38 8.18
C ASN A 80 -2.47 -3.65 9.49
N PHE A 81 -3.18 -2.66 10.04
CA PHE A 81 -4.03 -2.83 11.21
C PHE A 81 -5.24 -3.71 10.90
N ASN A 82 -5.96 -3.44 9.81
CA ASN A 82 -7.14 -4.20 9.41
C ASN A 82 -6.83 -5.68 9.15
N ASP A 83 -5.72 -5.96 8.45
CA ASP A 83 -5.27 -7.33 8.19
C ASP A 83 -4.94 -8.06 9.50
N ARG A 84 -4.22 -7.40 10.42
CA ARG A 84 -3.91 -7.99 11.74
C ARG A 84 -5.15 -8.24 12.58
N MET A 85 -6.14 -7.35 12.52
CA MET A 85 -7.42 -7.53 13.20
C MET A 85 -8.19 -8.72 12.63
N ALA A 86 -8.27 -8.82 11.30
CA ALA A 86 -8.91 -9.94 10.61
C ALA A 86 -8.22 -11.26 10.95
N ASP A 87 -6.90 -11.32 10.85
CA ASP A 87 -6.10 -12.52 11.11
C ASP A 87 -6.20 -12.97 12.57
N ALA A 88 -6.18 -12.03 13.52
CA ALA A 88 -6.27 -12.35 14.95
C ALA A 88 -7.65 -12.82 15.39
N THR A 89 -8.72 -12.34 14.74
CA THR A 89 -10.11 -12.60 15.15
C THR A 89 -10.82 -13.64 14.28
N GLY A 90 -10.30 -13.92 13.08
CA GLY A 90 -10.96 -14.75 12.07
C GLY A 90 -12.14 -14.07 11.37
N ILE A 91 -12.39 -12.79 11.65
CA ILE A 91 -13.46 -12.00 11.04
C ILE A 91 -13.01 -11.55 9.65
N LYS A 92 -13.87 -11.72 8.64
CA LYS A 92 -13.58 -11.29 7.26
C LYS A 92 -13.91 -9.81 7.11
N GLY A 93 -13.07 -9.10 6.37
CA GLY A 93 -12.98 -7.63 6.32
C GLY A 93 -14.25 -6.81 6.03
N HIS A 94 -15.39 -7.42 5.66
CA HIS A 94 -16.66 -6.69 5.52
C HIS A 94 -17.43 -6.51 6.84
N ASP A 95 -17.05 -7.18 7.93
CA ASP A 95 -17.82 -7.20 9.18
C ASP A 95 -17.30 -6.20 10.24
N PHE A 96 -16.19 -5.50 9.98
CA PHE A 96 -15.60 -4.57 10.96
C PHE A 96 -16.23 -3.18 10.97
N LEU A 97 -17.05 -2.85 9.97
CA LEU A 97 -17.73 -1.56 9.83
C LEU A 97 -19.27 -1.70 9.75
N GLY A 98 -19.80 -2.88 10.10
CA GLY A 98 -21.23 -3.20 10.11
C GLY A 98 -21.84 -3.14 11.52
#